data_AF-A0A938IV77-F1
#
_entry.id   AF-A0A938IV77-F1
#
_cell.length_a   1.000
_cell.length_b   1.000
_cell.length_c   1.000
_cell.angle_alpha   90.00
_cell.angle_beta   90.00
_cell.angle_gamma   90.00
#
_symmetry.space_group_name_H-M   'P 1'
#
loop_
_entity.id
_entity.type
_entity.pdbx_description
1 polymer ?
#
loop_
_entity_poly.entity_id
_entity_poly.type
_entity_poly.pdbx_seq_one_letter_code
_entity_poly.pdbx_strand_id
1 'polypeptide(L)'
;MSASAATTSSGDARARARFHAAAASAAVAGLFTLFVCGFLAAAHVRTRTLEFHESEELAALRAAMLKAPDAASAAHLKETIRRRDLRLREDYFAREGFTRTGGYLLLGGAAVFVIALAQAASCRRRLPMPRPDPEAAERAARSRRLARVAVASLALAIGGAGILAGVLWTGEPAGAAKPAPGEPAQAGGGAPPAAAGDFPTPEEIAKQWPRFRGPGGLGISAYTDVPDAWNGPTGEGILWKAPVPLPGENSPVVWGDRVFVTGATEKNREVYCFDAATGRMLWQKPVETPEGSAAEPPEILEDTG
;
A
#
# COMPACT_ATOMS: atom_id res chain seq x y z
N MET A 1 58.61 44.70 7.80
CA MET A 1 58.23 43.28 7.90
C MET A 1 57.64 43.02 9.29
N SER A 2 56.30 43.06 9.50
CA SER A 2 55.62 42.40 10.64
C SER A 2 54.09 42.65 10.70
N ALA A 3 53.35 42.41 9.61
CA ALA A 3 51.87 42.55 9.65
C ALA A 3 51.10 41.40 8.96
N SER A 4 51.78 40.44 8.33
CA SER A 4 51.11 39.40 7.51
C SER A 4 50.90 38.05 8.20
N ALA A 5 51.37 37.87 9.45
CA ALA A 5 51.33 36.57 10.13
C ALA A 5 50.10 36.38 11.05
N ALA A 6 49.37 37.45 11.39
CA ALA A 6 48.26 37.39 12.35
C ALA A 6 46.93 36.94 11.73
N THR A 7 46.70 37.20 10.43
CA THR A 7 45.44 36.92 9.75
C THR A 7 45.26 35.45 9.37
N THR A 8 46.33 34.72 9.06
CA THR A 8 46.31 33.29 8.68
C THR A 8 45.93 32.37 9.85
N SER A 9 46.37 32.67 11.07
CA SER A 9 46.05 31.88 12.28
C SER A 9 44.54 31.83 12.59
N SER A 10 43.84 32.98 12.43
CA SER A 10 42.41 33.10 12.75
C SER A 10 41.51 32.35 11.75
N GLY A 11 41.91 32.29 10.47
CA GLY A 11 41.17 31.58 9.43
C GLY A 11 41.21 30.07 9.61
N ASP A 12 42.39 29.54 9.95
CA ASP A 12 42.58 28.10 10.22
C ASP A 12 41.86 27.64 11.50
N ALA A 13 41.75 28.50 12.52
CA ALA A 13 40.98 28.21 13.72
C ALA A 13 39.48 28.08 13.42
N ARG A 14 38.89 29.02 12.65
CA ARG A 14 37.47 28.96 12.27
C ARG A 14 37.15 27.78 11.35
N ALA A 15 38.04 27.45 10.42
CA ALA A 15 37.87 26.31 9.51
C ALA A 15 37.87 24.98 10.28
N ARG A 16 38.79 24.81 11.25
CA ARG A 16 38.83 23.64 12.13
C ARG A 16 37.57 23.54 13.01
N ALA A 17 37.13 24.65 13.59
CA ALA A 17 35.90 24.67 14.39
C ALA A 17 34.67 24.26 13.57
N ARG A 18 34.53 24.77 12.34
CA ARG A 18 33.45 24.37 11.41
C ARG A 18 33.52 22.90 11.02
N PHE A 19 34.73 22.37 10.78
CA PHE A 19 34.91 20.95 10.49
C PHE A 19 34.48 20.06 11.67
N HIS A 20 34.90 20.38 12.89
CA HIS A 20 34.52 19.61 14.08
C HIS A 20 33.01 19.68 14.34
N ALA A 21 32.39 20.85 14.17
CA ALA A 21 30.94 21.00 14.28
C ALA A 21 30.21 20.16 13.23
N ALA A 22 30.61 20.24 11.95
CA ALA A 22 29.98 19.46 10.87
C ALA A 22 30.18 17.94 11.05
N ALA A 23 31.36 17.52 11.50
CA ALA A 23 31.63 16.11 11.78
C ALA A 23 30.81 15.58 12.97
N ALA A 24 30.65 16.38 14.04
CA ALA A 24 29.80 16.03 15.18
C ALA A 24 28.33 15.94 14.76
N SER A 25 27.83 16.91 13.97
CA SER A 25 26.47 16.88 13.43
C SER A 25 26.22 15.66 12.54
N ALA A 26 27.19 15.28 11.70
CA ALA A 26 27.11 14.06 10.89
C ALA A 26 27.07 12.80 11.76
N ALA A 27 27.89 12.72 12.82
CA ALA A 27 27.86 11.56 13.72
C ALA A 27 26.50 11.42 14.43
N VAL A 28 25.94 12.52 14.95
CA VAL A 28 24.64 12.54 15.63
C VAL A 28 23.50 12.20 14.67
N ALA A 29 23.47 12.83 13.49
CA ALA A 29 22.44 12.56 12.48
C ALA A 29 22.51 11.12 11.96
N GLY A 30 23.72 10.56 11.81
CA GLY A 30 23.93 9.17 11.42
C GLY A 30 23.40 8.20 12.47
N LEU A 31 23.75 8.42 13.76
CA LEU A 31 23.24 7.60 14.88
C LEU A 31 21.71 7.67 14.98
N PHE A 32 21.14 8.87 14.86
CA PHE A 32 19.69 9.08 14.87
C PHE A 32 19.01 8.32 13.71
N THR A 33 19.56 8.42 12.50
CA THR A 33 19.02 7.73 11.31
C THR A 33 19.06 6.21 11.49
N LEU A 34 20.16 5.67 12.03
CA LEU A 34 20.27 4.24 12.35
C LEU A 34 19.29 3.80 13.43
N PHE A 35 19.10 4.62 14.47
CA PHE A 35 18.12 4.35 15.52
C PHE A 35 16.69 4.30 14.97
N VAL A 36 16.28 5.30 14.19
CA VAL A 36 14.97 5.34 13.54
C VAL A 36 14.79 4.15 12.59
N CYS A 37 15.81 3.83 11.80
CA CYS A 37 15.78 2.67 10.90
C CYS A 37 15.61 1.34 11.67
N GLY A 38 16.37 1.15 12.76
CA GLY A 38 16.27 -0.04 13.60
C GLY A 38 14.91 -0.14 14.30
N PHE A 39 14.38 0.99 14.78
CA PHE A 39 13.05 1.04 15.39
C PHE A 39 11.95 0.69 14.37
N LEU A 40 12.01 1.22 13.15
CA LEU A 40 11.07 0.90 12.08
C LEU A 40 11.17 -0.58 11.66
N ALA A 41 12.38 -1.14 11.59
CA ALA A 41 12.58 -2.56 11.30
C ALA A 41 12.00 -3.45 12.41
N ALA A 42 12.25 -3.13 13.68
CA ALA A 42 11.68 -3.85 14.82
C ALA A 42 10.14 -3.73 14.85
N ALA A 43 9.61 -2.54 14.55
CA ALA A 43 8.17 -2.32 14.44
C ALA A 43 7.56 -3.17 13.32
N HIS A 44 8.22 -3.25 12.16
CA HIS A 44 7.78 -4.08 11.04
C HIS A 44 7.74 -5.58 11.39
N VAL A 45 8.81 -6.09 12.00
CA VAL A 45 8.87 -7.50 12.46
C VAL A 45 7.77 -7.79 13.47
N ARG A 46 7.57 -6.90 14.44
CA ARG A 46 6.51 -7.04 15.44
C ARG A 46 5.11 -7.05 14.80
N THR A 47 4.85 -6.20 13.81
CA THR A 47 3.57 -6.17 13.10
C THR A 47 3.31 -7.49 12.37
N ARG A 48 4.31 -8.01 11.65
CA ARG A 48 4.22 -9.33 10.99
C ARG A 48 3.87 -10.44 11.99
N THR A 49 4.49 -10.44 13.18
CA THR A 49 4.20 -11.46 14.21
C THR A 49 2.81 -11.30 14.82
N LEU A 50 2.33 -10.07 15.01
CA LEU A 50 1.00 -9.81 15.58
C LEU A 50 -0.12 -10.18 14.61
N GLU A 51 0.00 -9.80 13.33
CA GLU A 51 -0.99 -10.13 12.29
C GLU A 51 -1.22 -11.63 12.16
N PHE A 52 -0.13 -12.43 12.27
CA PHE A 52 -0.23 -13.89 12.28
C PHE A 52 -1.09 -14.40 13.44
N HIS A 53 -0.80 -13.98 14.67
CA HIS A 53 -1.58 -14.40 15.85
C HIS A 53 -3.04 -13.94 15.81
N GLU A 54 -3.31 -12.72 15.34
CA GLU A 54 -4.66 -12.18 15.23
C GLU A 54 -5.51 -12.98 14.23
N SER A 55 -4.89 -13.50 13.16
CA SER A 55 -5.56 -14.36 12.18
C SER A 55 -5.98 -15.71 12.76
N GLU A 56 -5.12 -16.34 13.57
CA GLU A 56 -5.41 -17.61 14.25
C GLU A 56 -6.52 -17.44 15.29
N GLU A 57 -6.46 -16.37 16.08
CA GLU A 57 -7.46 -16.07 17.12
C GLU A 57 -8.84 -15.82 16.51
N LEU A 58 -8.93 -15.02 15.43
CA LEU A 58 -10.19 -14.78 14.73
C LEU A 58 -10.75 -16.06 14.09
N ALA A 59 -9.87 -16.90 13.53
CA ALA A 59 -10.28 -18.20 12.98
C ALA A 59 -10.85 -19.10 14.08
N ALA A 60 -10.20 -19.16 15.25
CA ALA A 60 -10.66 -19.91 16.41
C ALA A 60 -12.02 -19.40 16.94
N LEU A 61 -12.19 -18.07 17.05
CA LEU A 61 -13.44 -17.46 17.49
C LEU A 61 -14.60 -17.74 16.52
N ARG A 62 -14.35 -17.67 15.20
CA ARG A 62 -15.34 -18.02 14.17
C ARG A 62 -15.70 -19.51 14.24
N ALA A 63 -14.71 -20.39 14.41
CA ALA A 63 -14.94 -21.82 14.57
C ALA A 63 -15.72 -22.16 15.85
N ALA A 64 -15.46 -21.45 16.96
CA ALA A 64 -16.21 -21.58 18.21
C ALA A 64 -17.66 -21.11 18.04
N MET A 65 -17.89 -20.02 17.30
CA MET A 65 -19.24 -19.50 17.02
C MET A 65 -20.08 -20.51 16.23
N LEU A 66 -19.49 -21.20 15.25
CA LEU A 66 -20.17 -22.24 14.47
C LEU A 66 -20.54 -23.48 15.29
N LYS A 67 -19.80 -23.75 16.38
CA LYS A 67 -20.03 -24.88 17.30
C LYS A 67 -20.82 -24.49 18.55
N ALA A 68 -21.37 -23.28 18.60
CA ALA A 68 -22.07 -22.79 19.78
C ALA A 68 -23.35 -23.61 20.04
N PRO A 69 -23.58 -24.08 21.29
CA PRO A 69 -24.71 -24.94 21.63
C PRO A 69 -26.04 -24.18 21.74
N ASP A 70 -25.99 -22.86 21.94
CA ASP A 70 -27.16 -22.01 22.17
C ASP A 70 -26.99 -20.61 21.53
N ALA A 71 -28.12 -19.94 21.30
CA ALA A 71 -28.15 -18.63 20.64
C ALA A 71 -27.51 -17.51 21.47
N ALA A 72 -27.49 -17.61 22.81
CA ALA A 72 -26.87 -16.60 23.67
C ALA A 72 -25.34 -16.68 23.60
N SER A 73 -24.77 -17.89 23.60
CA SER A 73 -23.35 -18.14 23.39
C SER A 73 -22.90 -17.67 22.00
N ALA A 74 -23.70 -17.93 20.96
CA ALA A 74 -23.43 -17.44 19.61
C ALA A 74 -23.44 -15.89 19.53
N ALA A 75 -24.39 -15.23 20.21
CA ALA A 75 -24.46 -13.78 20.28
C ALA A 75 -23.26 -13.17 21.00
N HIS A 76 -22.81 -13.79 22.11
CA HIS A 76 -21.61 -13.36 22.83
C HIS A 76 -20.35 -13.50 21.97
N LEU A 77 -20.18 -14.64 21.27
CA LEU A 77 -19.04 -14.85 20.37
C LEU A 77 -19.05 -13.88 19.19
N LYS A 78 -20.23 -13.57 18.64
CA LYS A 78 -20.40 -12.56 17.59
C LYS A 78 -19.96 -11.17 18.05
N GLU A 79 -20.34 -10.77 19.26
CA GLU A 79 -19.93 -9.50 19.85
C GLU A 79 -18.42 -9.45 20.10
N THR A 80 -17.84 -10.55 20.59
CA THR A 80 -16.39 -10.67 20.77
C THR A 80 -15.64 -10.55 19.44
N ILE A 81 -16.12 -11.21 18.38
CA ILE A 81 -15.55 -11.08 17.02
C ILE A 81 -15.62 -9.63 16.53
N ARG A 82 -16.77 -8.96 16.69
CA ARG A 82 -16.95 -7.56 16.28
C ARG A 82 -15.99 -6.62 16.99
N ARG A 83 -15.88 -6.75 18.31
CA ARG A 83 -14.97 -5.93 19.12
C ARG A 83 -13.52 -6.18 18.76
N ARG A 84 -13.15 -7.43 18.48
CA ARG A 84 -11.81 -7.78 18.04
C ARG A 84 -11.50 -7.17 16.68
N ASP A 85 -12.42 -7.32 15.72
CA ASP A 85 -12.29 -6.72 14.37
C ASP A 85 -12.14 -5.19 14.44
N LEU A 86 -12.94 -4.52 15.27
CA LEU A 86 -12.82 -3.08 15.48
C LEU A 86 -11.43 -2.69 15.98
N ARG A 87 -10.93 -3.37 17.02
CA ARG A 87 -9.59 -3.09 17.57
C ARG A 87 -8.49 -3.31 16.53
N LEU A 88 -8.61 -4.34 15.69
CA LEU A 88 -7.65 -4.59 14.61
C LEU A 88 -7.59 -3.43 13.61
N ARG A 89 -8.74 -2.86 13.26
CA ARG A 89 -8.80 -1.69 12.37
C ARG A 89 -8.18 -0.47 13.01
N GLU A 90 -8.50 -0.20 14.27
CA GLU A 90 -7.90 0.91 15.03
C GLU A 90 -6.37 0.78 15.09
N ASP A 91 -5.87 -0.42 15.42
CA ASP A 91 -4.44 -0.71 15.47
C ASP A 91 -3.78 -0.58 14.09
N TYR A 92 -4.44 -1.02 13.02
CA TYR A 92 -3.96 -0.86 11.65
C TYR A 92 -3.72 0.61 11.30
N PHE A 93 -4.73 1.48 11.52
CA PHE A 93 -4.61 2.89 11.19
C PHE A 93 -3.56 3.61 12.06
N ALA A 94 -3.46 3.24 13.35
CA ALA A 94 -2.41 3.74 14.22
C ALA A 94 -1.00 3.36 13.72
N ARG A 95 -0.81 2.10 13.27
CA ARG A 95 0.46 1.59 12.70
C ARG A 95 0.81 2.29 11.39
N GLU A 96 -0.17 2.56 10.52
CA GLU A 96 0.02 3.29 9.26
C GLU A 96 0.50 4.73 9.53
N GLY A 97 -0.19 5.44 10.43
CA GLY A 97 0.20 6.79 10.84
C GLY A 97 1.60 6.85 11.46
N PHE A 98 1.92 5.87 12.31
CA PHE A 98 3.25 5.74 12.91
C PHE A 98 4.35 5.51 11.87
N THR A 99 4.16 4.54 10.97
CA THR A 99 5.12 4.20 9.91
C THR A 99 5.36 5.38 8.97
N ARG A 100 4.30 6.09 8.60
CA ARG A 100 4.39 7.28 7.75
C ARG A 100 5.21 8.39 8.41
N THR A 101 4.94 8.68 9.68
CA THR A 101 5.68 9.70 10.45
C THR A 101 7.14 9.32 10.63
N GLY A 102 7.40 8.05 10.96
CA GLY A 102 8.76 7.52 11.06
C GLY A 102 9.52 7.56 9.74
N GLY A 103 8.85 7.31 8.61
CA GLY A 103 9.43 7.46 7.27
C GLY A 103 9.88 8.88 6.98
N TYR A 104 9.08 9.89 7.32
CA TYR A 104 9.48 11.29 7.18
C TYR A 104 10.65 11.68 8.09
N LEU A 105 10.68 11.18 9.34
CA LEU A 105 11.81 11.38 10.25
C LEU A 105 13.10 10.76 9.71
N LEU A 106 13.02 9.58 9.10
CA LEU A 106 14.16 8.92 8.48
C LEU A 106 14.70 9.72 7.29
N LEU A 107 13.83 10.21 6.41
CA LEU A 107 14.21 11.06 5.27
C LEU A 107 14.86 12.36 5.74
N GLY A 108 14.27 13.02 6.75
CA GLY A 108 14.83 14.24 7.34
C GLY A 108 16.21 14.01 7.97
N GLY A 109 16.35 12.94 8.76
CA GLY A 109 17.62 12.54 9.37
C GLY A 109 18.71 12.25 8.34
N ALA A 110 18.36 11.51 7.29
CA ALA A 110 19.27 11.20 6.17
C ALA A 110 19.69 12.46 5.41
N ALA A 111 18.78 13.41 5.17
CA ALA A 111 19.10 14.68 4.53
C ALA A 111 20.09 15.51 5.36
N VAL A 112 19.84 15.65 6.67
CA VAL A 112 20.75 16.35 7.59
C VAL A 112 22.12 15.67 7.62
N PHE A 113 22.15 14.33 7.64
CA PHE A 113 23.39 13.55 7.60
C PHE A 113 24.22 13.84 6.34
N VAL A 114 23.60 13.81 5.16
CA VAL A 114 24.26 14.09 3.88
C VAL A 114 24.77 15.53 3.83
N ILE A 115 23.98 16.51 4.28
CA ILE A 115 24.38 17.93 4.31
C ILE A 115 25.59 18.12 5.25
N ALA A 116 25.55 17.53 6.45
CA ALA A 116 26.64 17.62 7.42
C ALA A 116 27.94 16.98 6.89
N LEU A 117 27.84 15.82 6.23
CA LEU A 117 28.96 15.18 5.56
C LEU A 117 29.53 16.03 4.42
N ALA A 118 28.67 16.62 3.59
CA ALA A 118 29.08 17.49 2.49
C ALA A 118 29.81 18.74 3.00
N GLN A 119 29.33 19.35 4.09
CA GLN A 119 29.97 20.48 4.75
C GLN A 119 31.34 20.10 5.34
N ALA A 120 31.43 18.95 6.04
CA ALA A 120 32.69 18.44 6.58
C ALA A 120 33.73 18.16 5.48
N ALA A 121 33.29 17.57 4.35
CA ALA A 121 34.14 17.34 3.19
C ALA A 121 34.61 18.64 2.53
N SER A 122 33.75 19.65 2.47
CA SER A 122 34.08 20.96 1.91
C SER A 122 35.12 21.70 2.74
N CYS A 123 35.10 21.57 4.07
CA CYS A 123 36.11 22.15 4.96
C CYS A 123 37.51 21.52 4.79
N ARG A 124 37.60 20.31 4.22
CA ARG A 124 38.89 19.63 3.90
C ARG A 124 39.43 19.96 2.51
N ARG A 125 38.67 20.64 1.64
CA ARG A 125 39.16 21.03 0.31
C ARG A 125 40.26 22.09 0.45
N ARG A 126 41.49 21.73 0.11
CA ARG A 126 42.57 22.72 -0.06
C ARG A 126 42.32 23.49 -1.35
N LEU A 127 42.42 24.81 -1.31
CA LEU A 127 42.32 25.66 -2.50
C LEU A 127 43.48 25.30 -3.45
N PRO A 128 43.21 25.04 -4.74
CA PRO A 128 44.25 24.76 -5.71
C PRO A 128 45.12 26.01 -5.87
N MET A 129 46.39 25.90 -5.48
CA MET A 129 47.37 26.93 -5.82
C MET A 129 47.91 26.66 -7.23
N PRO A 130 48.00 27.67 -8.11
CA PRO A 130 48.58 27.48 -9.44
C PRO A 130 50.07 27.21 -9.29
N ARG A 131 50.43 25.92 -9.33
CA ARG A 131 51.80 25.44 -9.46
C ARG A 131 51.86 24.50 -10.66
N PRO A 132 52.95 24.53 -11.45
CA PRO A 132 53.17 23.53 -12.50
C PRO A 132 53.20 22.15 -11.83
N ASP A 133 52.28 21.30 -12.24
CA ASP A 133 52.05 19.99 -11.65
C ASP A 133 52.35 18.90 -12.68
N PRO A 134 53.52 18.26 -12.63
CA PRO A 134 53.93 17.27 -13.62
C PRO A 134 53.03 16.02 -13.61
N GLU A 135 52.30 15.76 -12.51
CA GLU A 135 51.42 14.60 -12.35
C GLU A 135 49.93 14.94 -12.53
N ALA A 136 49.60 16.14 -13.00
CA ALA A 136 48.21 16.60 -13.13
C ALA A 136 47.36 15.65 -13.98
N ALA A 137 47.92 15.17 -15.09
CA ALA A 137 47.25 14.22 -15.99
C ALA A 137 47.00 12.87 -15.30
N GLU A 138 47.96 12.37 -14.52
CA GLU A 138 47.86 11.09 -13.83
C GLU A 138 46.87 11.16 -12.65
N ARG A 139 46.86 12.26 -11.90
CA ARG A 139 45.86 12.50 -10.84
C ARG A 139 44.45 12.65 -11.41
N ALA A 140 44.28 13.33 -12.55
CA ALA A 140 42.99 13.41 -13.24
C ALA A 140 42.52 12.04 -13.76
N ALA A 141 43.43 11.18 -14.21
CA ALA A 141 43.10 9.80 -14.60
C ALA A 141 42.68 8.96 -13.38
N ARG A 142 43.39 9.10 -12.25
CA ARG A 142 43.11 8.40 -10.99
C ARG A 142 41.76 8.82 -10.39
N SER A 143 41.43 10.11 -10.38
CA SER A 143 40.14 10.61 -9.90
C SER A 143 38.96 10.15 -10.77
N ARG A 144 39.13 10.11 -12.11
CA ARG A 144 38.13 9.55 -13.03
C ARG A 144 37.90 8.05 -12.80
N ARG A 145 38.96 7.26 -12.56
CA ARG A 145 38.85 5.84 -12.21
C ARG A 145 38.08 5.65 -10.89
N LEU A 146 38.45 6.40 -9.85
CA LEU A 146 37.77 6.35 -8.55
C LEU A 146 36.30 6.78 -8.66
N ALA A 147 35.99 7.83 -9.42
CA ALA A 147 34.61 8.28 -9.65
C ALA A 147 33.78 7.22 -10.39
N ARG A 148 34.35 6.56 -11.41
CA ARG A 148 33.67 5.46 -12.13
C ARG A 148 33.41 4.27 -11.21
N VAL A 149 34.38 3.88 -10.39
CA VAL A 149 34.22 2.79 -9.41
C VAL A 149 33.16 3.15 -8.37
N ALA A 150 33.16 4.39 -7.86
CA ALA A 150 32.16 4.86 -6.90
C ALA A 150 30.73 4.83 -7.49
N VAL A 151 30.53 5.34 -8.71
CA VAL A 151 29.24 5.30 -9.40
C VAL A 151 28.80 3.85 -9.68
N ALA A 152 29.71 2.99 -10.13
CA ALA A 152 29.41 1.58 -10.34
C ALA A 152 29.04 0.87 -9.03
N SER A 153 29.75 1.14 -7.93
CA SER A 153 29.43 0.57 -6.61
C SER A 153 28.10 1.06 -6.05
N LEU A 154 27.73 2.33 -6.27
CA LEU A 154 26.43 2.86 -5.87
C LEU A 154 25.30 2.26 -6.71
N ALA A 155 25.49 2.11 -8.02
CA ALA A 155 24.52 1.44 -8.89
C ALA A 155 24.33 -0.03 -8.48
N LEU A 156 25.41 -0.74 -8.12
CA LEU A 156 25.33 -2.10 -7.58
C LEU A 156 24.64 -2.16 -6.22
N ALA A 157 24.88 -1.19 -5.34
CA ALA A 157 24.23 -1.13 -4.04
C ALA A 157 22.72 -0.83 -4.17
N ILE A 158 22.33 0.09 -5.05
CA ILE A 158 20.92 0.39 -5.33
C ILE A 158 20.24 -0.79 -6.01
N GLY A 159 20.89 -1.41 -7.01
CA GLY A 159 20.39 -2.62 -7.66
C GLY A 159 20.26 -3.80 -6.68
N GLY A 160 21.28 -4.01 -5.84
CA GLY A 160 21.29 -5.03 -4.81
C GLY A 160 20.24 -4.80 -3.73
N ALA A 161 20.03 -3.55 -3.30
CA ALA A 161 18.96 -3.19 -2.37
C ALA A 161 17.57 -3.37 -3.01
N GLY A 162 17.42 -3.05 -4.30
CA GLY A 162 16.18 -3.31 -5.05
C GLY A 162 15.88 -4.80 -5.20
N ILE A 163 16.92 -5.62 -5.44
CA ILE A 163 16.80 -7.09 -5.48
C ILE A 163 16.52 -7.63 -4.08
N LEU A 164 17.19 -7.16 -3.03
CA LEU A 164 16.95 -7.60 -1.66
C LEU A 164 15.56 -7.18 -1.17
N ALA A 165 15.11 -5.97 -1.49
CA ALA A 165 13.75 -5.51 -1.23
C ALA A 165 12.73 -6.34 -2.03
N GLY A 166 13.03 -6.64 -3.29
CA GLY A 166 12.25 -7.57 -4.10
C GLY A 166 12.16 -8.95 -3.46
N VAL A 167 13.27 -9.52 -3.00
CA VAL A 167 13.34 -10.83 -2.34
C VAL A 167 12.70 -10.82 -0.94
N LEU A 168 12.72 -9.70 -0.21
CA LEU A 168 12.02 -9.54 1.07
C LEU A 168 10.51 -9.27 0.89
N TRP A 169 10.11 -8.76 -0.28
CA TRP A 169 8.72 -8.52 -0.66
C TRP A 169 8.08 -9.76 -1.30
N THR A 170 8.86 -10.55 -2.07
CA THR A 170 8.45 -11.84 -2.65
C THR A 170 8.81 -13.03 -1.78
N GLY A 171 9.59 -12.82 -0.72
CA GLY A 171 9.86 -13.81 0.31
C GLY A 171 8.57 -14.02 1.08
N GLU A 172 7.84 -15.07 0.72
CA GLU A 172 6.83 -15.65 1.60
C GLU A 172 7.42 -15.73 3.01
N PRO A 173 6.70 -15.26 4.05
CA PRO A 173 7.14 -15.48 5.41
C PRO A 173 7.30 -17.00 5.58
N ALA A 174 8.52 -17.44 5.87
CA ALA A 174 8.80 -18.79 6.30
C ALA A 174 7.94 -19.07 7.55
N GLY A 175 6.78 -19.68 7.34
CA GLY A 175 5.70 -19.77 8.32
C GLY A 175 4.31 -19.91 7.70
N ALA A 176 4.09 -19.50 6.45
CA ALA A 176 2.87 -19.87 5.72
C ALA A 176 2.99 -21.33 5.26
N ALA A 177 2.62 -22.26 6.13
CA ALA A 177 2.41 -23.65 5.75
C ALA A 177 1.35 -23.70 4.64
N LYS A 178 1.80 -23.98 3.42
CA LYS A 178 0.94 -24.40 2.31
C LYS A 178 0.04 -25.53 2.83
N PRO A 179 -1.30 -25.39 2.83
CA PRO A 179 -2.15 -26.47 3.31
C PRO A 179 -1.92 -27.69 2.41
N ALA A 180 -1.54 -28.80 3.03
CA ALA A 180 -1.37 -30.07 2.34
C ALA A 180 -2.73 -30.54 1.76
N PRO A 181 -2.75 -31.24 0.62
CA PRO A 181 -3.99 -31.76 0.04
C PRO A 181 -4.45 -33.01 0.82
N GLY A 182 -5.72 -32.99 1.27
CA GLY A 182 -6.39 -34.08 2.01
C GLY A 182 -6.66 -33.66 3.46
N GLU A 183 -7.88 -33.55 3.98
CA GLU A 183 -9.05 -34.44 3.84
C GLU A 183 -10.35 -33.64 4.15
N PRO A 184 -11.50 -33.99 3.56
CA PRO A 184 -12.70 -33.16 3.59
C PRO A 184 -13.45 -33.24 4.93
N ALA A 185 -13.85 -32.09 5.46
CA ALA A 185 -14.89 -32.01 6.48
C ALA A 185 -16.23 -32.49 5.86
N GLN A 186 -16.62 -33.72 6.16
CA GLN A 186 -17.97 -34.21 5.92
C GLN A 186 -18.94 -33.49 6.87
N ALA A 187 -19.85 -32.71 6.30
CA ALA A 187 -21.07 -32.29 6.98
C ALA A 187 -22.25 -32.49 6.03
N GLY A 188 -23.19 -33.35 6.45
CA GLY A 188 -24.58 -33.36 6.00
C GLY A 188 -24.86 -33.89 4.59
N GLY A 189 -25.43 -35.09 4.52
CA GLY A 189 -25.89 -35.71 3.27
C GLY A 189 -26.94 -34.89 2.52
N GLY A 190 -26.82 -34.93 1.20
CA GLY A 190 -27.72 -34.26 0.25
C GLY A 190 -26.87 -33.62 -0.85
N ALA A 191 -26.41 -34.40 -1.82
CA ALA A 191 -25.50 -33.96 -2.86
C ALA A 191 -26.08 -32.79 -3.69
N PRO A 192 -25.38 -31.64 -3.77
CA PRO A 192 -25.50 -30.71 -4.89
C PRO A 192 -24.46 -31.07 -5.97
N PRO A 193 -24.77 -30.83 -7.25
CA PRO A 193 -24.06 -31.40 -8.39
C PRO A 193 -22.64 -30.84 -8.55
N ALA A 194 -21.79 -31.66 -9.14
CA ALA A 194 -20.40 -31.34 -9.48
C ALA A 194 -20.29 -30.09 -10.39
N ALA A 195 -19.50 -29.10 -9.96
CA ALA A 195 -18.53 -28.32 -10.74
C ALA A 195 -18.01 -27.14 -9.89
N ALA A 196 -16.85 -27.27 -9.25
CA ALA A 196 -16.09 -26.12 -8.75
C ALA A 196 -15.10 -25.71 -9.85
N GLY A 197 -15.52 -24.79 -10.72
CA GLY A 197 -14.65 -24.16 -11.70
C GLY A 197 -13.89 -22.96 -11.11
N ASP A 198 -12.60 -22.89 -11.43
CA ASP A 198 -11.69 -21.75 -11.49
C ASP A 198 -12.19 -20.39 -10.97
N PHE A 199 -11.69 -19.96 -9.80
CA PHE A 199 -11.77 -18.56 -9.42
C PHE A 199 -10.86 -17.70 -10.31
N PRO A 200 -11.31 -16.51 -10.74
CA PRO A 200 -10.51 -15.62 -11.58
C PRO A 200 -9.26 -15.14 -10.85
N THR A 201 -8.13 -15.11 -11.57
CA THR A 201 -6.85 -14.59 -11.10
C THR A 201 -6.91 -13.08 -10.83
N PRO A 202 -5.99 -12.52 -10.02
CA PRO A 202 -5.93 -11.08 -9.79
C PRO A 202 -5.80 -10.24 -11.07
N GLU A 203 -5.08 -10.75 -12.07
CA GLU A 203 -4.92 -10.09 -13.37
C GLU A 203 -6.23 -10.08 -14.17
N GLU A 204 -7.02 -11.14 -14.07
CA GLU A 204 -8.35 -11.19 -14.68
C GLU A 204 -9.30 -10.23 -13.99
N ILE A 205 -9.31 -10.20 -12.65
CA ILE A 205 -10.13 -9.26 -11.86
C ILE A 205 -9.76 -7.80 -12.19
N ALA A 206 -8.47 -7.50 -12.38
CA ALA A 206 -8.00 -6.15 -12.70
C ALA A 206 -8.56 -5.60 -14.02
N LYS A 207 -8.94 -6.48 -14.95
CA LYS A 207 -9.58 -6.11 -16.23
C LYS A 207 -11.09 -5.88 -16.10
N GLN A 208 -11.67 -6.16 -14.94
CA GLN A 208 -13.11 -6.03 -14.66
C GLN A 208 -13.40 -4.82 -13.76
N TRP A 209 -14.69 -4.57 -13.50
CA TRP A 209 -15.15 -3.57 -12.55
C TRP A 209 -16.13 -4.19 -11.53
N PRO A 210 -15.63 -4.97 -10.55
CA PRO A 210 -16.49 -5.81 -9.71
C PRO A 210 -17.18 -5.08 -8.55
N ARG A 211 -16.83 -3.82 -8.26
CA ARG A 211 -17.33 -3.08 -7.08
C ARG A 211 -17.23 -1.57 -7.25
N PHE A 212 -17.81 -0.83 -6.30
CA PHE A 212 -17.64 0.62 -6.21
C PHE A 212 -16.15 0.98 -6.22
N ARG A 213 -15.78 1.92 -7.10
CA ARG A 213 -14.40 2.34 -7.36
C ARG A 213 -13.47 1.24 -7.91
N GLY A 214 -14.01 0.19 -8.52
CA GLY A 214 -13.26 -0.77 -9.34
C GLY A 214 -12.51 -1.86 -8.55
N PRO A 215 -11.64 -2.64 -9.21
CA PRO A 215 -11.07 -3.87 -8.66
C PRO A 215 -10.23 -3.63 -7.40
N GLY A 216 -9.56 -2.48 -7.29
CA GLY A 216 -8.82 -2.06 -6.09
C GLY A 216 -9.60 -1.15 -5.12
N GLY A 217 -10.81 -0.69 -5.47
CA GLY A 217 -11.55 0.31 -4.69
C GLY A 217 -10.96 1.73 -4.76
N LEU A 218 -10.05 1.98 -5.70
CA LEU A 218 -9.30 3.24 -5.82
C LEU A 218 -9.90 4.21 -6.84
N GLY A 219 -10.73 3.73 -7.77
CA GLY A 219 -11.27 4.52 -8.89
C GLY A 219 -10.32 4.59 -10.07
N ILE A 220 -9.46 3.58 -10.25
CA ILE A 220 -8.44 3.52 -11.30
C ILE A 220 -8.84 2.43 -12.30
N SER A 221 -8.89 2.79 -13.58
CA SER A 221 -9.14 1.88 -14.69
C SER A 221 -7.86 1.23 -15.19
N ALA A 222 -7.94 -0.05 -15.58
CA ALA A 222 -6.87 -0.73 -16.32
C ALA A 222 -6.84 -0.31 -17.80
N TYR A 223 -7.94 0.24 -18.32
CA TYR A 223 -8.05 0.73 -19.69
C TYR A 223 -7.64 2.20 -19.76
N THR A 224 -6.74 2.51 -20.68
CA THR A 224 -6.18 3.87 -20.86
C THR A 224 -6.82 4.64 -22.00
N ASP A 225 -7.47 3.95 -22.94
CA ASP A 225 -8.17 4.53 -24.09
C ASP A 225 -9.66 4.73 -23.76
N VAL A 226 -9.92 5.51 -22.71
CA VAL A 226 -11.27 5.83 -22.25
C VAL A 226 -11.70 7.18 -22.84
N PRO A 227 -12.94 7.32 -23.35
CA PRO A 227 -13.43 8.59 -23.84
C PRO A 227 -13.39 9.67 -22.74
N ASP A 228 -12.79 10.82 -23.06
CA ASP A 228 -12.69 11.97 -22.17
C ASP A 228 -13.79 13.02 -22.40
N ALA A 229 -14.58 12.87 -23.46
CA ALA A 229 -15.74 13.70 -23.78
C ALA A 229 -16.98 12.86 -24.10
N TRP A 230 -18.09 13.17 -23.43
CA TRP A 230 -19.43 12.63 -23.70
C TRP A 230 -20.49 13.59 -23.16
N ASN A 231 -21.72 13.48 -23.65
CA ASN A 231 -22.83 14.32 -23.24
C ASN A 231 -24.09 13.48 -23.01
N GLY A 232 -24.46 13.32 -21.73
CA GLY A 232 -25.64 12.58 -21.32
C GLY A 232 -26.93 13.08 -21.96
N PRO A 233 -27.27 14.39 -21.91
CA PRO A 233 -28.50 14.92 -22.50
C PRO A 233 -28.63 14.74 -24.01
N THR A 234 -27.60 15.09 -24.78
CA THR A 234 -27.62 15.04 -26.25
C THR A 234 -27.36 13.64 -26.81
N GLY A 235 -26.68 12.79 -26.03
CA GLY A 235 -26.27 11.45 -26.45
C GLY A 235 -24.91 11.40 -27.18
N GLU A 236 -24.21 12.52 -27.33
CA GLU A 236 -22.86 12.53 -27.90
C GLU A 236 -21.91 11.64 -27.07
N GLY A 237 -21.16 10.77 -27.74
CA GLY A 237 -20.23 9.84 -27.09
C GLY A 237 -20.91 8.74 -26.26
N ILE A 238 -22.24 8.59 -26.31
CA ILE A 238 -22.98 7.54 -25.61
C ILE A 238 -23.23 6.35 -26.56
N LEU A 239 -22.69 5.18 -26.21
CA LEU A 239 -22.86 3.97 -27.02
C LEU A 239 -24.30 3.43 -26.98
N TRP A 240 -24.92 3.43 -25.80
CA TRP A 240 -26.31 3.00 -25.61
C TRP A 240 -26.90 3.58 -24.34
N LYS A 241 -28.23 3.58 -24.26
CA LYS A 241 -29.02 3.87 -23.06
C LYS A 241 -30.10 2.81 -22.92
N ALA A 242 -30.27 2.29 -21.72
CA ALA A 242 -31.27 1.27 -21.43
C ALA A 242 -32.11 1.69 -20.21
N PRO A 243 -33.45 1.51 -20.26
CA PRO A 243 -34.28 1.70 -19.08
C PRO A 243 -34.01 0.58 -18.06
N VAL A 244 -33.87 0.96 -16.79
CA VAL A 244 -33.85 0.02 -15.66
C VAL A 244 -35.26 0.00 -15.04
N PRO A 245 -35.94 -1.16 -14.95
CA PRO A 245 -37.36 -1.22 -14.57
C PRO A 245 -37.69 -0.68 -13.18
N LEU A 246 -36.83 -0.95 -12.19
CA LEU A 246 -37.00 -0.48 -10.82
C LEU A 246 -35.98 0.61 -10.48
N PRO A 247 -36.34 1.58 -9.61
CA PRO A 247 -35.42 2.63 -9.20
C PRO A 247 -34.26 2.05 -8.37
N GLY A 248 -33.10 2.69 -8.41
CA GLY A 248 -31.97 2.25 -7.60
C GLY A 248 -30.71 3.09 -7.83
N GLU A 249 -29.97 3.30 -6.75
CA GLU A 249 -28.64 3.91 -6.79
C GLU A 249 -27.60 2.83 -7.01
N ASN A 250 -26.84 2.96 -8.10
CA ASN A 250 -25.97 1.89 -8.56
C ASN A 250 -24.53 2.36 -8.74
N SER A 251 -23.62 1.45 -8.43
CA SER A 251 -22.26 1.44 -8.96
C SER A 251 -22.14 0.21 -9.83
N PRO A 252 -22.42 0.31 -11.15
CA PRO A 252 -22.58 -0.85 -12.02
C PRO A 252 -21.38 -1.79 -11.93
N VAL A 253 -21.66 -3.10 -11.88
CA VAL A 253 -20.63 -4.13 -11.96
C VAL A 253 -20.43 -4.48 -13.43
N VAL A 254 -19.19 -4.43 -13.90
CA VAL A 254 -18.84 -4.85 -15.26
C VAL A 254 -17.95 -6.08 -15.17
N TRP A 255 -18.37 -7.18 -15.80
CA TRP A 255 -17.61 -8.42 -15.84
C TRP A 255 -17.71 -9.06 -17.22
N GLY A 256 -16.59 -9.07 -17.95
CA GLY A 256 -16.55 -9.51 -19.34
C GLY A 256 -17.43 -8.63 -20.22
N ASP A 257 -18.37 -9.25 -20.92
CA ASP A 257 -19.34 -8.62 -21.81
C ASP A 257 -20.65 -8.22 -21.11
N ARG A 258 -20.67 -8.17 -19.78
CA ARG A 258 -21.89 -7.98 -18.98
C ARG A 258 -21.79 -6.80 -18.06
N VAL A 259 -22.91 -6.08 -17.97
CA VAL A 259 -23.14 -5.01 -17.00
C VAL A 259 -24.27 -5.44 -16.07
N PHE A 260 -24.03 -5.36 -14.76
CA PHE A 260 -25.01 -5.70 -13.74
C PHE A 260 -25.38 -4.45 -12.94
N VAL A 261 -26.67 -4.28 -12.75
CA VAL A 261 -27.26 -3.24 -11.92
C VAL A 261 -28.41 -3.82 -11.11
N THR A 262 -28.82 -3.10 -10.09
CA THR A 262 -29.89 -3.50 -9.18
C THR A 262 -30.97 -2.43 -9.16
N GLY A 263 -32.19 -2.85 -8.89
CA GLY A 263 -33.31 -1.94 -8.66
C GLY A 263 -34.20 -2.49 -7.56
N ALA A 264 -34.79 -1.60 -6.78
CA ALA A 264 -35.60 -1.97 -5.64
C ALA A 264 -36.75 -0.99 -5.39
N THR A 265 -37.83 -1.53 -4.86
CA THR A 265 -38.90 -0.79 -4.18
C THR A 265 -39.02 -1.33 -2.76
N GLU A 266 -40.00 -0.84 -2.00
CA GLU A 266 -40.29 -1.38 -0.67
C GLU A 266 -40.55 -2.90 -0.66
N LYS A 267 -41.09 -3.44 -1.76
CA LYS A 267 -41.56 -4.83 -1.85
C LYS A 267 -40.71 -5.71 -2.74
N ASN A 268 -40.07 -5.12 -3.75
CA ASN A 268 -39.36 -5.88 -4.78
C ASN A 268 -37.89 -5.49 -4.80
N ARG A 269 -37.02 -6.47 -4.99
CA ARG A 269 -35.60 -6.27 -5.24
C ARG A 269 -35.22 -7.12 -6.43
N GLU A 270 -34.51 -6.54 -7.39
CA GLU A 270 -34.16 -7.21 -8.63
C GLU A 270 -32.71 -6.90 -9.03
N VAL A 271 -32.10 -7.89 -9.69
CA VAL A 271 -30.81 -7.75 -10.37
C VAL A 271 -31.06 -7.85 -11.87
N TYR A 272 -30.48 -6.93 -12.63
CA TYR A 272 -30.54 -6.88 -14.08
C TYR A 272 -29.15 -7.12 -14.67
N CYS A 273 -29.08 -7.92 -15.73
CA CYS A 273 -27.88 -8.10 -16.53
C CYS A 273 -28.11 -7.58 -17.93
N PHE A 274 -27.22 -6.71 -18.39
CA PHE A 274 -27.21 -6.13 -19.73
C PHE A 274 -25.96 -6.57 -20.49
N ASP A 275 -26.10 -6.66 -21.80
CA ASP A 275 -24.98 -6.76 -22.73
C ASP A 275 -24.19 -5.45 -22.74
N ALA A 276 -22.87 -5.50 -22.49
CA ALA A 276 -22.03 -4.32 -22.39
C ALA A 276 -21.85 -3.58 -23.72
N ALA A 277 -21.95 -4.27 -24.86
CA ALA A 277 -21.77 -3.67 -26.18
C ALA A 277 -23.06 -3.03 -26.70
N THR A 278 -24.22 -3.63 -26.44
CA THR A 278 -25.50 -3.18 -27.02
C THR A 278 -26.47 -2.55 -26.03
N GLY A 279 -26.24 -2.71 -24.72
CA GLY A 279 -27.17 -2.29 -23.68
C GLY A 279 -28.47 -3.10 -23.62
N ARG A 280 -28.53 -4.26 -24.28
CA ARG A 280 -29.73 -5.11 -24.29
C ARG A 280 -29.81 -5.89 -22.98
N MET A 281 -30.97 -5.89 -22.33
CA MET A 281 -31.20 -6.72 -21.15
C MET A 281 -31.13 -8.21 -21.54
N LEU A 282 -30.21 -8.93 -20.93
CA LEU A 282 -30.00 -10.36 -21.14
C LEU A 282 -30.86 -11.20 -20.21
N TRP A 283 -30.97 -10.79 -18.94
CA TRP A 283 -31.84 -11.41 -17.97
C TRP A 283 -32.13 -10.46 -16.80
N GLN A 284 -33.18 -10.78 -16.06
CA GLN A 284 -33.52 -10.16 -14.79
C GLN A 284 -33.82 -11.25 -13.77
N LYS A 285 -33.50 -11.00 -12.49
CA LYS A 285 -33.74 -11.97 -11.42
C LYS A 285 -34.27 -11.27 -10.16
N PRO A 286 -35.43 -11.70 -9.63
CA PRO A 286 -35.89 -11.23 -8.34
C PRO A 286 -34.98 -11.77 -7.22
N VAL A 287 -34.81 -10.94 -6.19
CA VAL A 287 -34.07 -11.25 -4.98
C VAL A 287 -35.08 -11.30 -3.83
N GLU A 288 -35.20 -12.47 -3.21
CA GLU A 288 -36.05 -12.65 -2.04
C GLU A 288 -35.54 -11.76 -0.90
N THR A 289 -36.45 -11.01 -0.28
CA THR A 289 -36.10 -10.21 0.90
C THR A 289 -36.16 -11.13 2.12
N PRO A 290 -35.05 -11.32 2.85
CA PRO A 290 -35.05 -12.17 4.05
C PRO A 290 -36.04 -11.64 5.10
N GLU A 291 -36.71 -12.55 5.80
CA GLU A 291 -37.55 -12.19 6.96
C GLU A 291 -36.71 -11.39 7.98
N GLY A 292 -37.19 -10.21 8.37
CA GLY A 292 -36.49 -9.32 9.30
C GLY A 292 -35.57 -8.26 8.66
N SER A 293 -35.52 -8.15 7.33
CA SER A 293 -35.01 -6.94 6.69
C SER A 293 -35.90 -5.77 7.12
N ALA A 294 -35.38 -4.90 8.00
CA ALA A 294 -36.16 -3.82 8.61
C ALA A 294 -36.86 -2.98 7.53
N ALA A 295 -38.15 -2.73 7.73
CA ALA A 295 -38.94 -1.80 6.92
C ALA A 295 -38.63 -0.33 7.29
N GLU A 296 -37.98 -0.10 8.43
CA GLU A 296 -37.53 1.23 8.82
C GLU A 296 -36.33 1.65 7.97
N PRO A 297 -36.38 2.85 7.36
CA PRO A 297 -35.22 3.42 6.69
C PRO A 297 -34.04 3.50 7.66
N PRO A 298 -32.81 3.21 7.21
CA PRO A 298 -31.63 3.46 8.03
C PRO A 298 -31.56 4.95 8.36
N GLU A 299 -31.18 5.28 9.59
CA GLU A 299 -30.92 6.66 9.99
C GLU A 299 -29.76 7.20 9.16
N ILE A 300 -30.06 8.17 8.29
CA ILE A 300 -29.07 8.84 7.47
C ILE A 300 -28.41 9.92 8.32
N LEU A 301 -27.12 9.76 8.62
CA LEU A 301 -26.34 10.76 9.35
C LEU A 301 -26.20 12.03 8.50
N GLU A 302 -26.30 13.21 9.10
CA GLU A 302 -26.15 14.50 8.38
C GLU A 302 -24.83 14.59 7.60
N ASP A 303 -23.79 13.87 8.04
CA ASP A 303 -22.47 13.82 7.39
C ASP A 303 -22.43 13.00 6.09
N THR A 304 -23.49 12.26 5.75
CA THR A 304 -23.50 11.38 4.57
C THR A 304 -23.92 12.05 3.24
N GLY A 305 -24.31 13.34 3.30
CA GLY A 305 -24.54 14.19 2.11
C GLY A 305 -25.92 14.06 1.49
#